data_AF-A0A7C7MA84-F1
#
_entry.id   AF-A0A7C7MA84-F1
#
_cell.length_a   1.000
_cell.length_b   1.000
_cell.length_c   1.000
_cell.angle_alpha   90.00
_cell.angle_beta   90.00
_cell.angle_gamma   90.00
#
_symmetry.space_group_name_H-M   'P 1'
#
loop_
_entity.id
_entity.type
_entity.pdbx_description
1 polymer ?
#
loop_
_entity_poly.entity_id
_entity_poly.type
_entity_poly.pdbx_seq_one_letter_code
_entity_poly.pdbx_strand_id
1 'polypeptide(L)'
;PGTSGPNEFFSPHCLWVDGGGNIYVWDRKNNRIQIFSPQGEYLRQWTNVQLPTDLHIGADGVFYLAERESNEAQISLLTLRDDQGNVKAKWNTPRSHQVCPDAHGDIYLVSGMARKSGEGIATKYIKV
;
A
#
# COMPACT_ATOMS: atom_id res chain seq x y z
N PRO A 1 22.60 -1.93 2.64
CA PRO A 1 21.21 -2.19 2.18
C PRO A 1 20.97 -3.69 2.09
N GLY A 2 19.90 -4.22 2.69
CA GLY A 2 19.60 -5.66 2.67
C GLY A 2 18.47 -5.99 1.68
N THR A 3 18.60 -7.08 0.94
CA THR A 3 17.79 -7.30 -0.29
C THR A 3 17.08 -8.64 -0.34
N SER A 4 17.39 -9.58 0.55
CA SER A 4 16.88 -10.96 0.43
C SER A 4 16.34 -11.54 1.73
N GLY A 5 16.91 -11.18 2.88
CA GLY A 5 16.55 -11.79 4.16
C GLY A 5 15.31 -11.19 4.83
N PRO A 6 14.66 -11.93 5.75
CA PRO A 6 13.83 -11.33 6.81
C PRO A 6 14.63 -10.29 7.61
N ASN A 7 13.96 -9.27 8.14
CA ASN A 7 14.57 -8.16 8.91
C ASN A 7 15.55 -7.27 8.11
N GLU A 8 15.72 -7.54 6.82
CA GLU A 8 16.52 -6.71 5.93
C GLU A 8 15.62 -5.76 5.15
N PHE A 9 16.06 -4.53 4.94
CA PHE A 9 15.34 -3.55 4.14
C PHE A 9 16.25 -2.87 3.14
N PHE A 10 15.71 -2.61 1.95
CA PHE A 10 16.41 -1.86 0.92
C PHE A 10 15.88 -0.43 0.85
N SER A 11 14.55 -0.25 0.89
CA SER A 11 13.93 1.07 0.93
C SER A 11 12.56 0.98 1.61
N PRO A 12 12.53 0.95 2.96
CA PRO A 12 11.27 0.99 3.68
C PRO A 12 10.60 2.34 3.43
N HIS A 13 9.32 2.34 3.05
CA HIS A 13 8.61 3.54 2.59
C HIS A 13 7.45 3.95 3.49
N CYS A 14 6.73 2.97 4.04
CA CYS A 14 5.70 3.20 5.04
C CYS A 14 5.58 1.99 5.98
N LEU A 15 4.82 2.17 7.06
CA LEU A 15 4.43 1.10 7.96
C LEU A 15 3.00 1.30 8.48
N TRP A 16 2.35 0.22 8.89
CA TRP A 16 1.03 0.23 9.53
C TRP A 16 0.98 -0.81 10.66
N VAL A 17 0.10 -0.63 11.65
CA VAL A 17 -0.05 -1.55 12.79
C VAL A 17 -1.49 -2.02 12.91
N ASP A 18 -1.75 -3.31 12.70
CA ASP A 18 -3.11 -3.85 12.77
C ASP A 18 -3.72 -3.81 14.19
N GLY A 19 -5.02 -4.10 14.32
CA GLY A 19 -5.70 -4.13 15.61
C GLY A 19 -5.18 -5.19 16.59
N GLY A 20 -4.43 -6.20 16.10
CA GLY A 20 -3.71 -7.18 16.92
C GLY A 20 -2.30 -6.75 17.30
N GLY A 21 -1.84 -5.59 16.80
CA GLY A 21 -0.50 -5.05 17.03
C GLY A 21 0.57 -5.56 16.06
N ASN A 22 0.22 -6.31 15.02
CA ASN A 22 1.21 -6.73 14.02
C ASN A 22 1.63 -5.53 13.19
N ILE A 23 2.94 -5.43 12.93
CA ILE A 23 3.56 -4.31 12.23
C ILE A 23 3.83 -4.73 10.79
N TYR A 24 3.31 -3.98 9.82
CA TYR A 24 3.51 -4.24 8.41
C TYR A 24 4.43 -3.15 7.85
N VAL A 25 5.53 -3.53 7.20
CA VAL A 25 6.55 -2.60 6.69
C VAL A 25 6.71 -2.75 5.18
N TRP A 26 6.54 -1.65 4.45
CA TRP A 26 6.63 -1.59 2.98
C TRP A 26 8.08 -1.46 2.55
N ASP A 27 8.67 -2.53 2.05
CA ASP A 27 10.03 -2.52 1.51
C ASP A 27 9.98 -2.26 -0.01
N ARG A 28 9.74 -0.99 -0.35
CA ARG A 28 9.31 -0.54 -1.68
C ARG A 28 10.22 -1.03 -2.80
N LYS A 29 11.53 -0.96 -2.61
CA LYS A 29 12.50 -1.34 -3.65
C LYS A 29 12.77 -2.85 -3.68
N ASN A 30 12.38 -3.60 -2.65
CA ASN A 30 12.35 -5.06 -2.68
C ASN A 30 10.98 -5.63 -3.08
N ASN A 31 9.99 -4.78 -3.43
CA ASN A 31 8.66 -5.21 -3.89
C ASN A 31 7.98 -6.23 -2.95
N ARG A 32 8.12 -5.98 -1.64
CA ARG A 32 7.56 -6.84 -0.58
C ARG A 32 7.04 -6.02 0.59
N ILE A 33 6.22 -6.67 1.40
CA ILE A 33 5.75 -6.19 2.69
C ILE A 33 6.16 -7.21 3.72
N GLN A 34 6.96 -6.81 4.71
CA GLN A 34 7.31 -7.70 5.83
C GLN A 34 6.38 -7.44 7.01
N ILE A 35 5.98 -8.49 7.70
CA ILE A 35 5.01 -8.47 8.79
C ILE A 35 5.71 -8.97 10.05
N PHE A 36 5.59 -8.21 11.12
CA PHE A 36 6.26 -8.45 12.40
C PHE A 36 5.25 -8.52 13.55
N SER A 37 5.61 -9.24 14.59
CA SER A 37 4.87 -9.22 15.86
C SER A 37 5.00 -7.86 16.55
N PRO A 38 4.17 -7.56 17.56
CA PRO A 38 4.35 -6.37 18.39
C PRO A 38 5.73 -6.29 19.06
N GLN A 39 6.42 -7.43 19.21
CA GLN A 39 7.76 -7.55 19.78
C GLN A 39 8.87 -7.40 18.71
N GLY A 40 8.50 -7.19 17.45
CA GLY A 40 9.44 -7.02 16.34
C GLY A 40 9.96 -8.33 15.73
N GLU A 41 9.35 -9.47 16.06
CA GLU A 41 9.73 -10.76 15.48
C GLU A 41 9.14 -10.89 14.08
N TYR A 42 9.95 -11.33 13.10
CA TYR A 42 9.46 -11.58 11.76
C TYR A 42 8.43 -12.72 11.76
N LEU A 43 7.24 -12.46 11.23
CA LEU A 43 6.16 -13.44 11.13
C LEU A 43 6.08 -14.02 9.72
N ARG A 44 5.95 -13.15 8.72
CA ARG A 44 5.77 -13.51 7.30
C ARG A 44 6.01 -12.30 6.41
N GLN A 45 5.90 -12.51 5.09
CA GLN A 45 5.92 -11.41 4.12
C GLN A 45 4.89 -11.63 3.03
N TRP A 46 4.39 -10.53 2.47
CA TRP A 46 3.65 -10.53 1.21
C TRP A 46 4.55 -10.07 0.07
N THR A 47 4.44 -10.77 -1.05
CA THR A 47 5.13 -10.45 -2.30
C THR A 47 4.10 -10.11 -3.39
N ASN A 48 4.54 -9.95 -4.63
CA ASN A 48 3.68 -9.56 -5.76
C ASN A 48 3.00 -8.21 -5.53
N VAL A 49 3.72 -7.27 -4.94
CA VAL A 49 3.36 -5.85 -4.85
C VAL A 49 4.37 -5.05 -5.68
N GLN A 50 3.90 -4.03 -6.39
CA GLN A 50 4.77 -3.25 -7.27
C GLN A 50 5.06 -1.87 -6.70
N LEU A 51 6.33 -1.61 -6.36
CA LEU A 51 6.81 -0.35 -5.80
C LEU A 51 5.83 0.23 -4.78
N PRO A 52 5.45 -0.56 -3.75
CA PRO A 52 4.34 -0.21 -2.90
C PRO A 52 4.63 1.10 -2.16
N THR A 53 3.66 2.02 -2.11
CA THR A 53 3.84 3.38 -1.56
C THR A 53 3.07 3.64 -0.29
N ASP A 54 1.88 3.05 -0.15
CA ASP A 54 1.03 3.25 1.01
C ASP A 54 0.16 2.02 1.30
N LEU A 55 -0.28 1.91 2.56
CA LEU A 55 -1.22 0.92 3.06
C LEU A 55 -2.22 1.60 3.99
N HIS A 56 -3.49 1.26 3.82
CA HIS A 56 -4.49 1.46 4.85
C HIS A 56 -5.14 0.14 5.23
N ILE A 57 -5.32 -0.14 6.52
CA ILE A 57 -6.14 -1.27 6.99
C ILE A 57 -7.49 -0.71 7.41
N GLY A 58 -8.52 -1.06 6.66
CA GLY A 58 -9.89 -0.65 6.96
C GLY A 58 -10.42 -1.35 8.21
N ALA A 59 -11.40 -0.73 8.87
CA ALA A 59 -12.12 -1.36 9.98
C ALA A 59 -12.89 -2.63 9.54
N ASP A 60 -13.10 -2.82 8.24
CA ASP A 60 -13.67 -4.01 7.63
C ASP A 60 -12.64 -5.17 7.47
N GLY A 61 -11.40 -4.98 7.93
CA GLY A 61 -10.31 -5.93 7.81
C GLY A 61 -9.69 -6.01 6.42
N VAL A 62 -10.05 -5.10 5.50
CA VAL A 62 -9.47 -5.05 4.16
C VAL A 62 -8.21 -4.19 4.17
N PHE A 63 -7.17 -4.69 3.53
CA PHE A 63 -5.92 -4.00 3.31
C PHE A 63 -6.00 -3.28 1.96
N TYR A 64 -5.90 -1.97 1.94
CA TYR A 64 -5.93 -1.12 0.76
C TYR A 64 -4.51 -0.69 0.45
N LEU A 65 -3.95 -1.21 -0.65
CA LEU A 65 -2.56 -1.00 -1.03
C LEU A 65 -2.50 -0.04 -2.21
N ALA A 66 -1.72 1.03 -2.07
CA ALA A 66 -1.28 1.83 -3.20
C ALA A 66 0.06 1.29 -3.72
N GLU A 67 0.08 0.91 -4.99
CA GLU A 67 1.22 0.37 -5.71
C GLU A 67 1.53 1.26 -6.91
N ARG A 68 2.80 1.38 -7.30
CA ARG A 68 3.20 2.12 -8.50
C ARG A 68 3.68 1.15 -9.56
N GLU A 69 3.14 1.25 -10.77
CA GLU A 69 3.83 0.62 -11.90
C GLU A 69 5.17 1.31 -12.12
N SER A 70 6.16 0.52 -12.53
CA SER A 70 7.52 1.00 -12.81
C SER A 70 7.61 1.86 -14.07
N ASN A 71 6.54 1.95 -14.87
CA ASN A 71 6.60 2.45 -16.24
C ASN A 71 6.05 3.89 -16.35
N GLU A 72 6.57 4.61 -17.34
CA GLU A 72 6.35 6.04 -17.62
C GLU A 72 4.89 6.45 -17.84
N ALA A 73 3.96 5.49 -17.91
CA ALA A 73 2.54 5.68 -18.20
C ALA A 73 1.76 6.45 -17.11
N GLN A 74 2.37 6.83 -15.99
CA GLN A 74 1.70 7.53 -14.88
C GLN A 74 0.48 6.77 -14.33
N ILE A 75 0.50 5.43 -14.40
CA ILE A 75 -0.53 4.54 -13.85
C ILE A 75 -0.03 3.96 -12.52
N SER A 76 -0.93 3.80 -11.57
CA SER A 76 -0.72 3.15 -10.27
C SER A 76 -1.79 2.08 -10.08
N LEU A 77 -1.62 1.20 -9.09
CA LEU A 77 -2.58 0.16 -8.80
C LEU A 77 -3.16 0.40 -7.42
N LEU A 78 -4.46 0.15 -7.30
CA LEU A 78 -5.10 -0.07 -6.01
C LEU A 78 -5.37 -1.58 -5.91
N THR A 79 -4.78 -2.19 -4.90
CA THR A 79 -4.97 -3.61 -4.59
C THR A 79 -5.64 -3.73 -3.24
N LEU A 80 -6.77 -4.44 -3.17
CA LEU A 80 -7.42 -4.80 -1.92
C LEU A 80 -6.98 -6.22 -1.55
N ARG A 81 -6.54 -6.43 -0.31
CA ARG A 81 -6.15 -7.74 0.22
C ARG A 81 -6.88 -8.09 1.50
N ASP A 82 -6.93 -9.37 1.84
CA ASP A 82 -7.25 -9.84 3.20
C ASP A 82 -6.00 -9.90 4.09
N ASP A 83 -6.18 -10.28 5.35
CA ASP A 83 -5.15 -10.43 6.38
C ASP A 83 -4.15 -11.59 6.12
N GLN A 84 -4.51 -12.51 5.23
CA GLN A 84 -3.63 -13.57 4.75
C GLN A 84 -2.81 -13.11 3.54
N GLY A 85 -3.16 -11.97 2.94
CA GLY A 85 -2.49 -11.37 1.79
C GLY A 85 -3.08 -11.77 0.45
N ASN A 86 -4.22 -12.47 0.42
CA ASN A 86 -4.91 -12.81 -0.81
C ASN A 86 -5.51 -11.55 -1.44
N VAL A 87 -5.43 -11.44 -2.76
CA VAL A 87 -6.01 -10.30 -3.50
C VAL A 87 -7.52 -10.47 -3.61
N LYS A 88 -8.27 -9.52 -3.03
CA LYS A 88 -9.73 -9.43 -3.14
C LYS A 88 -10.15 -8.72 -4.42
N ALA A 89 -9.42 -7.67 -4.80
CA ALA A 89 -9.63 -6.93 -6.03
C ALA A 89 -8.38 -6.12 -6.40
N LYS A 90 -8.20 -5.82 -7.68
CA LYS A 90 -7.06 -5.05 -8.19
C LYS A 90 -7.45 -4.30 -9.45
N TRP A 91 -7.12 -3.01 -9.52
CA TRP A 91 -7.40 -2.20 -10.72
C TRP A 91 -6.40 -1.07 -10.89
N ASN A 92 -6.35 -0.57 -12.13
CA ASN A 92 -5.53 0.58 -12.51
C ASN A 92 -6.14 1.88 -11.98
N THR A 93 -5.26 2.79 -11.60
CA THR A 93 -5.57 4.12 -11.09
C THR A 93 -4.63 5.13 -11.76
N PRO A 94 -5.01 6.39 -11.93
CA PRO A 94 -4.07 7.47 -12.21
C PRO A 94 -3.00 7.51 -11.12
N ARG A 95 -1.82 8.04 -11.43
CA ARG A 95 -0.68 8.10 -10.51
C ARG A 95 -1.09 8.52 -9.10
N SER A 96 -1.12 7.57 -8.19
CA SER A 96 -1.49 7.75 -6.80
C SER A 96 -0.31 7.40 -5.91
N HIS A 97 -0.17 8.14 -4.81
CA HIS A 97 0.87 7.89 -3.83
C HIS A 97 0.29 7.36 -2.52
N GLN A 98 -0.89 7.85 -2.14
CA GLN A 98 -1.54 7.56 -0.88
C GLN A 98 -2.96 7.02 -1.11
N VAL A 99 -3.42 6.15 -0.22
CA VAL A 99 -4.78 5.61 -0.20
C VAL A 99 -5.42 5.81 1.17
N CYS A 100 -6.66 6.28 1.17
CA CYS A 100 -7.43 6.47 2.40
C CYS A 100 -8.89 6.09 2.11
N PRO A 101 -9.40 4.96 2.60
CA PRO A 101 -10.83 4.69 2.59
C PRO A 101 -11.55 5.44 3.72
N ASP A 102 -12.86 5.70 3.57
CA ASP A 102 -13.73 6.19 4.63
C ASP A 102 -14.64 5.10 5.22
N ALA A 103 -15.35 5.44 6.30
CA ALA A 103 -16.25 4.53 6.99
C ALA A 103 -17.49 4.10 6.16
N HIS A 104 -17.77 4.80 5.06
CA HIS A 104 -18.85 4.47 4.14
C HIS A 104 -18.38 3.53 3.01
N GLY A 105 -17.08 3.25 2.94
CA GLY A 105 -16.48 2.36 1.96
C GLY A 105 -16.01 3.05 0.68
N ASP A 106 -16.03 4.38 0.64
CA ASP A 106 -15.41 5.14 -0.44
C ASP A 106 -13.88 5.13 -0.29
N ILE A 107 -13.15 5.18 -1.41
CA ILE A 107 -11.68 5.12 -1.44
C ILE A 107 -11.13 6.38 -2.07
N TYR A 108 -10.30 7.11 -1.33
CA TYR A 108 -9.65 8.33 -1.79
C TYR A 108 -8.19 8.01 -2.15
N LEU A 109 -7.79 8.36 -3.37
CA LEU A 109 -6.41 8.28 -3.84
C LEU A 109 -5.85 9.67 -4.08
N VAL A 110 -4.67 9.95 -3.55
CA VAL A 110 -4.02 11.25 -3.70
C VAL A 110 -2.83 11.16 -4.65
N SER A 111 -2.80 12.03 -5.67
CA SER A 111 -1.65 12.18 -6.58
C SER A 111 -0.65 13.19 -6.04
N GLY A 112 0.64 12.84 -6.12
CA GLY A 112 1.76 13.72 -5.75
C GLY A 112 2.20 14.71 -6.82
N MET A 113 1.49 14.83 -7.96
CA MET A 113 1.74 15.94 -8.90
C MET A 113 0.54 16.87 -8.89
N ALA A 114 0.72 18.04 -8.28
CA ALA A 114 -0.01 19.21 -8.71
C ALA A 114 0.18 19.32 -10.23
N ARG A 115 -0.91 19.40 -11.00
CA ARG A 115 -0.79 20.05 -12.31
C ARG A 115 -0.18 21.44 -12.04
N LYS A 116 0.55 22.01 -12.99
CA LYS A 116 1.13 23.37 -12.88
C LYS A 116 0.11 24.46 -12.45
N SER A 117 -1.18 24.13 -12.39
CA SER A 117 -2.31 24.92 -11.89
C SER A 117 -2.49 24.97 -10.36
N GLY A 118 -1.72 24.25 -9.54
CA GLY A 118 -1.78 24.38 -8.07
C GLY A 118 -2.93 23.63 -7.38
N GLU A 119 -3.68 22.79 -8.08
CA GLU A 119 -4.69 21.91 -7.48
C GLU A 119 -4.09 20.56 -7.11
N GLY A 120 -4.09 20.23 -5.81
CA GLY A 120 -3.88 18.86 -5.33
C GLY A 120 -5.14 18.04 -5.64
N ILE A 121 -5.01 17.01 -6.48
CA ILE A 121 -6.17 16.21 -6.91
C ILE A 121 -6.24 14.96 -6.01
N ALA A 122 -7.13 15.00 -5.03
CA ALA A 122 -7.65 13.78 -4.42
C ALA A 122 -8.77 13.27 -5.31
N THR A 123 -8.64 12.04 -5.83
CA THR A 123 -9.67 11.40 -6.63
C THR A 123 -10.43 10.41 -5.77
N LYS A 124 -11.75 10.61 -5.66
CA LYS A 124 -12.67 9.69 -5.00
C LYS A 124 -13.03 8.54 -5.95
N TYR A 125 -12.89 7.31 -5.47
CA TYR A 125 -13.39 6.09 -6.11
C TYR A 125 -14.47 5.50 -5.22
N ILE A 126 -15.64 5.24 -5.81
CA ILE A 126 -16.75 4.60 -5.12
C ILE A 126 -16.60 3.10 -5.33
N LYS A 127 -16.65 2.31 -4.25
CA LYS A 127 -16.67 0.85 -4.33
C LYS A 127 -18.00 0.42 -4.98
N VAL A 128 -17.91 -0.37 -6.05
CA VAL A 128 -19.10 -0.99 -6.71
C VAL A 128 -19.54 -2.22 -5.93
#